data_AF-A0A9P7A968-F1
#
_entry.id   AF-A0A9P7A968-F1
#
_cell.length_a   1.000
_cell.length_b   1.000
_cell.length_c   1.000
_cell.angle_alpha   90.00
_cell.angle_beta   90.00
_cell.angle_gamma   90.00
#
_symmetry.space_group_name_H-M   'P 1'
#
loop_
_entity.id
_entity.type
_entity.pdbx_description
1 polymer ?
#
loop_
_entity_poly.entity_id
_entity_poly.type
_entity_poly.pdbx_seq_one_letter_code
_entity_poly.pdbx_strand_id
1 'polypeptide(L)'
;MTYVSNDPSDWPYISLNIFFTYCTIAAGVVVICDWALTLGQEIELIWRQRWSLMTVLYLSIRYIGIPCSVLNFLEVMPSVSLTDAVSTIMYYTGNVMNLVVTAMLGVIMIARLHAMYQGSRKMLIFLVIIFLAVNITCVVITGIDLQYAVDEELILSGMHMCDIELERNDPLLYSMVWMLSTVWEVLALCLSVWIAVKHFRELRRLDPMTGSAIGDCFRMLIQSHVLYFAR
;
A
#
# COMPACT_ATOMS: atom_id res chain seq x y z
N MET A 1 9.67 14.70 27.99
CA MET A 1 10.98 15.03 28.62
C MET A 1 12.05 14.44 27.71
N THR A 2 13.21 15.06 27.47
CA THR A 2 14.21 14.45 26.58
C THR A 2 14.91 13.29 27.29
N TYR A 3 14.67 12.05 26.86
CA TYR A 3 15.36 10.89 27.41
C TYR A 3 16.60 10.59 26.55
N VAL A 4 17.77 10.55 27.18
CA VAL A 4 19.05 10.31 26.49
C VAL A 4 19.58 8.94 26.91
N SER A 5 19.53 7.94 26.03
CA SER A 5 20.19 6.63 26.24
C SER A 5 21.41 6.49 25.34
N ASN A 6 22.48 5.95 25.94
CA ASN A 6 23.73 5.58 25.27
C ASN A 6 24.07 4.10 25.51
N ASP A 7 23.07 3.27 25.79
CA ASP A 7 23.31 1.85 26.10
C ASP A 7 23.67 1.08 24.81
N PRO A 8 24.79 0.31 24.80
CA PRO A 8 25.10 -0.59 23.69
C PRO A 8 24.01 -1.63 23.37
N SER A 9 23.04 -1.90 24.26
CA SER A 9 21.86 -2.71 23.96
C SER A 9 20.99 -2.16 22.82
N ASP A 10 21.07 -0.86 22.55
CA ASP A 10 20.16 -0.17 21.64
C ASP A 10 20.70 -0.15 20.19
N TRP A 11 21.95 -0.61 20.00
CA TRP A 11 22.63 -0.66 18.70
C TRP A 11 21.94 -1.51 17.62
N PRO A 12 21.33 -2.68 17.94
CA PRO A 12 20.55 -3.44 16.95
C PRO A 12 19.34 -2.67 16.45
N TYR A 13 18.65 -1.93 17.33
CA TYR A 13 17.49 -1.11 16.97
C TYR A 13 17.90 0.06 16.07
N ILE A 14 18.98 0.76 16.45
CA ILE A 14 19.61 1.80 15.62
C ILE A 14 19.96 1.25 14.23
N SER A 15 20.59 0.08 14.16
CA SER A 15 21.01 -0.52 12.89
C SER A 15 19.83 -0.88 11.99
N LEU A 16 18.74 -1.41 12.58
CA LEU A 16 17.49 -1.69 11.86
C LEU A 16 16.86 -0.41 11.32
N ASN A 17 16.78 0.64 12.12
CA ASN A 17 16.18 1.89 11.71
C ASN A 17 16.99 2.57 10.58
N ILE A 18 18.33 2.56 10.68
CA ILE A 18 19.21 3.00 9.58
C ILE A 18 18.94 2.19 8.31
N PHE A 19 18.78 0.87 8.41
CA PHE A 19 18.46 0.03 7.25
C PHE A 19 17.11 0.41 6.62
N PHE A 20 16.06 0.54 7.44
CA PHE A 20 14.74 0.99 6.97
C PHE A 20 14.80 2.37 6.31
N THR A 21 15.57 3.28 6.88
CA THR A 21 15.81 4.62 6.34
C THR A 21 16.35 4.56 4.91
N TYR A 22 17.41 3.78 4.68
CA TYR A 22 17.98 3.60 3.34
C TYR A 22 16.98 2.96 2.37
N CYS A 23 16.22 1.96 2.81
CA CYS A 23 15.20 1.32 1.98
C CYS A 23 14.09 2.30 1.59
N THR A 24 13.62 3.12 2.54
CA THR A 24 12.58 4.13 2.29
C THR A 24 13.06 5.20 1.32
N ILE A 25 14.30 5.67 1.47
CA ILE A 25 14.93 6.61 0.54
C ILE A 25 15.01 6.00 -0.87
N ALA A 26 15.51 4.77 -0.98
CA ALA A 26 15.62 4.08 -2.27
C ALA A 26 14.24 3.88 -2.93
N ALA A 27 13.24 3.45 -2.17
CA ALA A 27 11.87 3.29 -2.64
C ALA A 27 11.27 4.63 -3.09
N GLY A 28 11.47 5.70 -2.33
CA GLY A 28 11.02 7.04 -2.68
C GLY A 28 11.62 7.54 -4.00
N VAL A 29 12.91 7.33 -4.23
CA VAL A 29 13.58 7.67 -5.49
C VAL A 29 12.96 6.89 -6.65
N VAL A 30 12.74 5.58 -6.49
CA VAL A 30 12.11 4.74 -7.52
C VAL A 30 10.70 5.25 -7.86
N VAL A 31 9.90 5.59 -6.85
CA VAL A 31 8.54 6.14 -7.06
C VAL A 31 8.58 7.46 -7.83
N ILE A 32 9.50 8.37 -7.48
CA ILE A 32 9.66 9.64 -8.18
C ILE A 32 10.11 9.42 -9.63
N CYS A 33 11.05 8.51 -9.86
CA CYS A 33 11.51 8.16 -11.20
C CYS A 33 10.40 7.55 -12.06
N ASP A 34 9.67 6.56 -11.53
CA ASP A 34 8.54 5.94 -12.22
C ASP A 34 7.47 6.98 -12.58
N TRP A 35 7.17 7.88 -11.63
CA TRP A 35 6.23 8.96 -11.85
C TRP A 35 6.68 9.89 -12.98
N ALA A 36 7.93 10.36 -12.94
CA ALA A 36 8.48 11.29 -13.93
C ALA A 36 8.47 10.68 -15.35
N LEU A 37 8.75 9.38 -15.46
CA LEU A 37 8.77 8.66 -16.73
C LEU A 37 7.37 8.44 -17.30
N THR A 38 6.38 8.13 -16.45
CA THR A 38 5.03 7.76 -16.90
C THR A 38 4.10 8.96 -17.06
N LEU A 39 4.40 10.11 -16.44
CA LEU A 39 3.63 11.36 -16.53
C LEU A 39 3.28 11.79 -17.97
N GLY A 40 4.27 11.74 -18.88
CA GLY A 40 4.08 12.18 -20.27
C GLY A 40 3.03 11.34 -20.99
N GLN A 41 3.06 10.02 -20.77
CA GLN A 41 2.09 9.09 -21.33
C GLN A 41 0.72 9.24 -20.67
N GLU A 42 0.65 9.48 -19.37
CA GLU A 42 -0.62 9.65 -18.65
C GLU A 42 -1.41 10.88 -19.10
N ILE A 43 -0.75 12.00 -19.32
CA ILE A 43 -1.41 13.22 -19.77
C ILE A 43 -2.01 13.01 -21.17
N GLU A 44 -1.33 12.28 -22.04
CA GLU A 44 -1.84 12.02 -23.39
C GLU A 44 -2.95 10.96 -23.42
N LEU A 45 -2.77 9.85 -22.71
CA LEU A 45 -3.65 8.68 -22.77
C LEU A 45 -4.82 8.77 -21.77
N ILE A 46 -4.56 9.20 -20.54
CA ILE A 46 -5.54 9.15 -19.46
C ILE A 46 -6.34 10.44 -19.40
N TRP A 47 -5.67 11.59 -19.43
CA TRP A 47 -6.34 12.90 -19.26
C TRP A 47 -7.20 13.29 -20.48
N ARG A 48 -6.84 12.86 -21.70
CA ARG A 48 -7.65 13.12 -22.91
C ARG A 48 -8.80 12.12 -23.10
N GLN A 49 -8.85 11.02 -22.35
CA GLN A 49 -9.86 9.98 -22.50
C GLN A 49 -11.07 10.23 -21.59
N ARG A 50 -12.19 9.52 -21.85
CA ARG A 50 -13.39 9.59 -21.02
C ARG A 50 -13.10 9.04 -19.62
N TRP A 51 -13.45 9.82 -18.61
CA TRP A 51 -13.19 9.51 -17.21
C TRP A 51 -14.11 8.36 -16.76
N SER A 52 -13.50 7.21 -16.46
CA SER A 52 -14.20 6.09 -15.81
C SER A 52 -13.93 6.12 -14.30
N LEU A 53 -14.78 5.47 -13.51
CA LEU A 53 -14.56 5.31 -12.06
C LEU A 53 -13.17 4.72 -11.74
N MET A 54 -12.70 3.78 -12.58
CA MET A 54 -11.39 3.15 -12.42
C MET A 54 -10.24 4.12 -12.74
N THR A 55 -10.45 5.03 -13.68
CA THR A 55 -9.50 6.10 -14.01
C THR A 55 -9.36 7.08 -12.85
N VAL A 56 -10.48 7.47 -12.22
CA VAL A 56 -10.47 8.33 -11.04
C VAL A 56 -9.76 7.66 -9.88
N LEU A 57 -10.11 6.41 -9.57
CA LEU A 57 -9.46 5.64 -8.50
C LEU A 57 -7.95 5.52 -8.71
N TYR A 58 -7.52 5.26 -9.95
CA TYR A 58 -6.10 5.19 -10.30
C TYR A 58 -5.38 6.53 -10.09
N LEU A 59 -5.92 7.62 -10.63
CA LEU A 59 -5.33 8.95 -10.47
C LEU A 59 -5.31 9.36 -9.00
N SER A 60 -6.37 9.10 -8.24
CA SER A 60 -6.43 9.40 -6.81
C SER A 60 -5.32 8.69 -6.04
N ILE A 61 -5.12 7.38 -6.22
CA ILE A 61 -4.02 6.66 -5.55
C ILE A 61 -2.68 7.23 -5.95
N ARG A 62 -2.48 7.49 -7.25
CA ARG A 62 -1.21 7.99 -7.76
C ARG A 62 -0.85 9.37 -7.18
N TYR A 63 -1.79 10.31 -7.17
CA TYR A 63 -1.55 11.65 -6.66
C TYR A 63 -1.61 11.77 -5.13
N ILE A 64 -2.25 10.84 -4.43
CA ILE A 64 -2.18 10.75 -2.96
C ILE A 64 -0.87 10.07 -2.53
N GLY A 65 -0.39 9.07 -3.28
CA GLY A 65 0.84 8.35 -2.98
C GLY A 65 2.12 9.19 -3.07
N ILE A 66 2.15 10.21 -3.93
CA ILE A 66 3.29 11.13 -4.07
C ILE A 66 3.53 11.93 -2.77
N PRO A 67 2.56 12.70 -2.24
CA PRO A 67 2.73 13.40 -0.97
C PRO A 67 2.97 12.42 0.19
N CYS A 68 2.39 11.21 0.19
CA CYS A 68 2.75 10.18 1.17
C CYS A 68 4.24 9.84 1.13
N SER A 69 4.78 9.61 -0.07
CA SER A 69 6.19 9.23 -0.25
C SER A 69 7.12 10.35 0.19
N VAL A 70 6.74 11.61 -0.06
CA VAL A 70 7.48 12.79 0.39
C VAL A 70 7.41 12.94 1.91
N LEU A 71 6.25 12.73 2.53
CA LEU A 71 6.11 12.78 4.00
C LEU A 71 6.96 11.71 4.69
N ASN A 72 6.93 10.46 4.19
CA ASN A 72 7.80 9.39 4.69
C ASN A 72 9.29 9.73 4.53
N PHE A 73 9.67 10.35 3.43
CA PHE A 73 11.06 10.78 3.21
C PHE A 73 11.50 11.87 4.19
N LEU A 74 10.60 12.80 4.52
CA LEU A 74 10.87 13.90 5.46
C LEU A 74 10.95 13.41 6.91
N GLU A 75 10.15 12.42 7.28
CA GLU A 75 10.14 11.81 8.63
C GLU A 75 11.44 11.04 8.91
N VAL A 76 12.03 10.47 7.86
CA VAL A 76 13.22 9.62 7.94
C VAL A 76 14.54 10.41 7.88
N MET A 77 14.50 11.71 7.59
CA MET A 77 15.70 12.55 7.49
C MET A 77 16.19 12.99 8.89
N PRO A 78 17.35 12.49 9.36
CA PRO A 78 17.85 12.75 10.73
C PRO A 78 18.36 14.19 10.96
N SER A 79 18.34 15.04 9.93
CA SER A 79 18.96 16.37 9.92
C SER A 79 18.01 17.53 10.19
N VAL A 80 16.69 17.30 10.26
CA VAL A 80 15.73 18.37 10.53
C VAL A 80 15.28 18.22 11.98
N SER A 81 15.73 19.12 12.86
CA SER A 81 15.15 19.28 14.20
C SER A 81 13.69 19.69 14.04
N LEU A 82 12.81 18.70 13.89
CA LEU A 82 11.38 18.90 13.89
C LEU A 82 10.98 19.19 15.32
N THR A 83 10.38 20.35 15.55
CA THR A 83 9.67 20.64 16.80
C THR A 83 8.68 19.51 17.08
N ASP A 84 8.52 19.09 18.34
CA ASP A 84 7.50 18.11 18.81
C ASP A 84 6.19 18.18 18.02
N ALA A 85 5.61 19.38 17.88
CA ALA A 85 4.35 19.59 17.17
C ALA A 85 4.35 19.17 15.69
N VAL A 86 5.47 19.31 14.99
CA VAL A 86 5.59 18.92 13.58
C VAL A 86 5.69 17.39 13.46
N SER A 87 6.38 16.74 14.41
CA SER A 87 6.48 15.29 14.48
C SER A 87 5.09 14.66 14.68
N THR A 88 4.30 15.18 15.62
CA THR A 88 2.91 14.72 15.88
C THR A 88 2.02 14.90 14.64
N ILE A 89 2.13 16.04 13.95
CA ILE A 89 1.36 16.30 12.72
C ILE A 89 1.76 15.31 11.63
N MET A 90 3.05 15.04 11.46
CA MET A 90 3.53 14.10 10.45
C MET A 90 3.10 12.67 10.76
N TYR A 91 3.21 12.22 12.01
CA TYR A 91 2.75 10.90 12.45
C TYR A 91 1.23 10.71 12.22
N TYR A 92 0.42 11.69 12.62
CA TYR A 92 -1.01 11.67 12.38
C TYR A 92 -1.34 11.64 10.89
N THR A 93 -0.68 12.50 10.11
CA THR A 93 -0.88 12.58 8.67
C THR A 93 -0.47 11.27 7.98
N GLY A 94 0.64 10.65 8.39
CA GLY A 94 1.11 9.38 7.85
C GLY A 94 0.11 8.24 8.07
N ASN A 95 -0.41 8.09 9.30
CA ASN A 95 -1.39 7.06 9.63
C ASN A 95 -2.71 7.26 8.86
N VAL A 96 -3.25 8.48 8.82
CA VAL A 96 -4.48 8.79 8.07
C VAL A 96 -4.28 8.50 6.59
N MET A 97 -3.15 8.90 6.02
CA MET A 97 -2.86 8.66 4.61
C MET A 97 -2.69 7.17 4.29
N ASN A 98 -2.06 6.38 5.18
CA ASN A 98 -1.96 4.94 5.02
C ASN A 98 -3.35 4.27 5.00
N LEU A 99 -4.24 4.66 5.92
CA LEU A 99 -5.62 4.17 5.94
C LEU A 99 -6.35 4.48 4.62
N VAL A 100 -6.20 5.70 4.10
CA VAL A 100 -6.82 6.12 2.83
C VAL A 100 -6.28 5.30 1.66
N VAL A 101 -4.96 5.12 1.56
CA VAL A 101 -4.35 4.34 0.46
C VAL A 101 -4.78 2.88 0.51
N THR A 102 -4.75 2.25 1.68
CA THR A 102 -5.18 0.86 1.88
C THR A 102 -6.66 0.68 1.51
N ALA A 103 -7.52 1.62 1.92
CA ALA A 103 -8.93 1.58 1.57
C ALA A 103 -9.15 1.68 0.05
N MET A 104 -8.44 2.61 -0.61
CA MET A 104 -8.53 2.79 -2.06
C MET A 104 -8.06 1.54 -2.82
N LEU A 105 -6.96 0.90 -2.40
CA LEU A 105 -6.49 -0.36 -2.97
C LEU A 105 -7.53 -1.47 -2.82
N GLY A 106 -8.15 -1.58 -1.65
CA GLY A 106 -9.22 -2.53 -1.41
C GLY A 106 -10.43 -2.32 -2.33
N VAL A 107 -10.84 -1.08 -2.57
CA VAL A 107 -11.92 -0.75 -3.52
C VAL A 107 -11.56 -1.20 -4.94
N ILE A 108 -10.31 -0.97 -5.38
CA ILE A 108 -9.84 -1.44 -6.70
C ILE A 108 -9.86 -2.97 -6.77
N MET A 109 -9.41 -3.66 -5.73
CA MET A 109 -9.45 -5.12 -5.67
C MET A 109 -10.88 -5.66 -5.78
N ILE A 110 -11.84 -5.06 -5.06
CA ILE A 110 -13.25 -5.43 -5.13
C ILE A 110 -13.80 -5.20 -6.55
N ALA A 111 -13.49 -4.06 -7.16
CA ALA A 111 -13.93 -3.75 -8.52
C ALA A 111 -13.41 -4.78 -9.53
N ARG A 112 -12.12 -5.17 -9.42
CA ARG A 112 -11.50 -6.20 -10.26
C ARG A 112 -12.13 -7.58 -10.04
N LEU A 113 -12.30 -7.98 -8.78
CA LEU A 113 -12.95 -9.26 -8.43
C LEU A 113 -14.40 -9.30 -8.94
N HIS A 114 -15.14 -8.20 -8.81
CA HIS A 114 -16.50 -8.10 -9.33
C HIS A 114 -16.57 -8.30 -10.85
N ALA A 115 -15.64 -7.71 -11.59
CA ALA A 115 -15.52 -7.93 -13.03
C ALA A 115 -15.18 -9.39 -13.38
N MET A 116 -14.26 -10.02 -12.64
CA MET A 116 -13.88 -11.43 -12.82
C MET A 116 -15.04 -12.40 -12.51
N TYR A 117 -15.90 -12.07 -11.55
CA TYR A 117 -17.10 -12.84 -11.19
C TYR A 117 -18.33 -12.50 -12.05
N GLN A 118 -18.12 -11.99 -13.27
CA GLN A 118 -19.17 -11.65 -14.26
C GLN A 118 -20.25 -10.70 -13.70
N GLY A 119 -19.91 -9.82 -12.77
CA GLY A 119 -20.85 -8.85 -12.21
C GLY A 119 -21.87 -9.44 -11.23
N SER A 120 -21.57 -10.57 -10.60
CA SER A 120 -22.46 -11.18 -9.61
C SER A 120 -22.63 -10.26 -8.38
N ARG A 121 -23.83 -9.68 -8.23
CA ARG A 121 -24.17 -8.78 -7.12
C ARG A 121 -24.03 -9.45 -5.75
N LYS A 122 -24.25 -10.76 -5.65
CA LYS A 122 -24.11 -11.50 -4.39
C LYS A 122 -22.67 -11.53 -3.91
N MET A 123 -21.72 -11.73 -4.83
CA MET A 123 -20.29 -11.72 -4.51
C MET A 123 -19.81 -10.31 -4.15
N LEU A 124 -20.31 -9.29 -4.85
CA LEU A 124 -20.01 -7.90 -4.52
C LEU A 124 -20.45 -7.55 -3.10
N ILE A 125 -21.68 -7.88 -2.73
CA ILE A 125 -22.20 -7.64 -1.37
C ILE A 125 -21.34 -8.35 -0.32
N PHE A 126 -20.98 -9.61 -0.57
CA PHE A 126 -20.09 -10.37 0.32
C PHE A 126 -18.72 -9.69 0.51
N LEU A 127 -18.06 -9.29 -0.58
CA LEU A 127 -16.77 -8.61 -0.53
C LEU A 127 -16.85 -7.26 0.19
N VAL A 128 -17.88 -6.46 -0.10
CA VAL A 128 -18.07 -5.14 0.51
C VAL A 128 -18.31 -5.26 2.01
N ILE A 129 -19.09 -6.25 2.48
CA ILE A 129 -19.35 -6.46 3.90
C ILE A 129 -18.04 -6.78 4.65
N ILE A 130 -17.25 -7.73 4.13
CA ILE A 130 -15.98 -8.11 4.76
C ILE A 130 -15.00 -6.94 4.75
N PHE A 131 -14.88 -6.25 3.62
CA PHE A 131 -14.00 -5.08 3.50
C PHE A 131 -14.38 -3.98 4.49
N LEU A 132 -15.67 -3.64 4.60
CA LEU A 132 -16.14 -2.65 5.57
C LEU A 132 -15.85 -3.08 7.01
N ALA A 133 -16.07 -4.34 7.35
CA ALA A 133 -15.75 -4.85 8.68
C ALA A 133 -14.26 -4.67 9.02
N VAL A 134 -13.36 -5.06 8.12
CA VAL A 134 -11.91 -4.91 8.30
C VAL A 134 -11.51 -3.44 8.43
N ASN A 135 -12.03 -2.55 7.58
CA ASN A 135 -11.71 -1.12 7.64
C ASN A 135 -12.22 -0.46 8.92
N ILE A 136 -13.43 -0.79 9.37
CA ILE A 136 -13.99 -0.24 10.61
C ILE A 136 -13.12 -0.67 11.80
N THR A 137 -12.74 -1.95 11.88
CA THR A 137 -11.85 -2.43 12.93
C THR A 137 -10.48 -1.72 12.89
N CYS A 138 -9.92 -1.53 11.70
CA CYS A 138 -8.66 -0.81 11.50
C CYS A 138 -8.74 0.65 11.98
N VAL A 139 -9.80 1.37 11.63
CA VAL A 139 -10.01 2.77 12.04
C VAL A 139 -10.18 2.88 13.55
N VAL A 140 -10.92 1.96 14.17
CA VAL A 140 -11.11 1.95 15.63
C VAL A 140 -9.79 1.71 16.36
N ILE A 141 -8.99 0.73 15.92
CA ILE A 141 -7.69 0.44 16.55
C ILE A 141 -6.75 1.64 16.39
N THR A 142 -6.64 2.20 15.19
CA THR A 142 -5.77 3.37 14.93
C THR A 142 -6.22 4.59 15.75
N GLY A 143 -7.53 4.78 15.92
CA GLY A 143 -8.08 5.86 16.74
C GLY A 143 -7.78 5.68 18.23
N ILE A 144 -7.72 4.44 18.72
CA ILE A 144 -7.28 4.11 20.07
C ILE A 144 -5.78 4.42 20.20
N ASP A 145 -4.95 3.92 19.28
CA ASP A 145 -3.49 4.14 19.28
C ASP A 145 -3.15 5.64 19.35
N LEU A 146 -3.85 6.45 18.58
CA LEU A 146 -3.63 7.89 18.56
C LEU A 146 -4.02 8.61 19.87
N GLN A 147 -5.02 8.11 20.61
CA GLN A 147 -5.41 8.71 21.89
C GLN A 147 -4.40 8.44 23.02
N TYR A 148 -3.58 7.39 22.88
CA TYR A 148 -2.58 7.00 23.87
C TYR A 148 -1.14 7.38 23.50
N ALA A 149 -0.93 8.02 22.34
CA ALA A 149 0.36 8.59 21.99
C ALA A 149 0.66 9.79 22.90
N VAL A 150 1.57 9.60 23.85
CA VAL A 150 2.18 10.66 24.67
C VAL A 150 3.56 10.93 24.09
N ASP A 151 3.80 12.17 23.66
CA ASP A 151 5.00 12.57 22.93
C ASP A 151 6.19 12.77 23.89
N GLU A 152 7.25 11.95 23.79
CA GLU A 152 8.56 12.23 24.38
C GLU A 152 9.66 12.17 23.31
N GLU A 153 10.51 13.21 23.23
CA GLU A 153 11.71 13.21 22.38
C GLU A 153 12.78 12.26 22.94
N LEU A 154 13.09 11.17 22.23
CA LEU A 154 14.12 10.20 22.58
C LEU A 154 15.45 10.49 21.84
N ILE A 155 16.50 10.90 22.53
CA ILE A 155 17.83 11.11 21.94
C ILE A 155 18.68 9.86 22.17
N LEU A 156 18.83 9.03 21.14
CA LEU A 156 19.58 7.78 21.22
C LEU A 156 20.98 7.94 20.60
N SER A 157 22.04 7.83 21.41
CA SER A 157 23.44 7.86 20.97
C SER A 157 23.82 9.03 20.02
N GLY A 158 23.29 10.24 20.28
CA GLY A 158 23.60 11.45 19.51
C GLY A 158 22.92 11.55 18.14
N MET A 159 22.05 10.60 17.79
CA MET A 159 21.12 10.74 16.67
C MET A 159 19.81 11.33 17.20
N HIS A 160 19.31 12.37 16.54
CA HIS A 160 17.95 12.85 16.75
C HIS A 160 17.00 11.84 16.10
N MET A 161 16.43 10.94 16.90
CA MET A 161 15.28 10.13 16.49
C MET A 161 14.06 10.67 17.22
N CYS A 162 13.04 11.08 16.47
CA CYS A 162 11.72 11.20 17.05
C CYS A 162 11.14 9.79 17.09
N ASP A 163 11.50 9.01 18.12
CA ASP A 163 10.81 7.77 18.42
C ASP A 163 9.76 8.09 19.48
N ILE A 164 8.48 7.97 19.12
CA ILE A 164 7.40 8.10 20.09
C ILE A 164 7.43 6.82 20.91
N GLU A 165 8.15 6.82 22.04
CA GLU A 165 8.03 5.76 23.03
C GLU A 165 6.60 5.80 23.58
N LEU A 166 5.73 4.98 22.98
CA LEU A 166 4.45 4.60 23.57
C LEU A 166 4.74 4.07 24.98
N GLU A 167 4.44 4.88 25.99
CA GLU A 167 4.55 4.58 27.43
C GLU A 167 3.77 3.31 27.85
N ARG A 168 3.07 2.69 26.89
CA ARG A 168 2.58 1.32 26.97
C ARG A 168 2.98 0.55 25.71
N ASN A 169 3.92 -0.38 25.89
CA ASN A 169 4.09 -1.55 25.03
C ASN A 169 2.74 -2.17 24.68
N ASP A 170 2.20 -1.86 23.50
CA ASP A 170 1.38 -2.80 22.75
C ASP A 170 1.73 -2.71 21.26
N PRO A 171 2.96 -3.12 20.85
CA PRO A 171 3.27 -3.45 19.45
C PRO A 171 2.26 -4.44 18.84
N LEU A 172 1.45 -5.08 19.69
CA LEU A 172 0.28 -5.87 19.36
C LEU A 172 -0.79 -5.13 18.55
N LEU A 173 -1.18 -3.90 18.91
CA LEU A 173 -2.29 -3.20 18.24
C LEU A 173 -1.92 -2.78 16.80
N TYR A 174 -0.73 -2.20 16.63
CA TYR A 174 -0.16 -1.93 15.32
C TYR A 174 0.01 -3.20 14.49
N SER A 175 0.52 -4.27 15.10
CA SER A 175 0.63 -5.58 14.44
C SER A 175 -0.74 -6.16 14.06
N MET A 176 -1.78 -5.98 14.89
CA MET A 176 -3.14 -6.44 14.59
C MET A 176 -3.71 -5.75 13.36
N VAL A 177 -3.48 -4.44 13.19
CA VAL A 177 -3.90 -3.70 11.98
C VAL A 177 -3.27 -4.29 10.73
N TRP A 178 -1.95 -4.50 10.75
CA TRP A 178 -1.22 -5.12 9.63
C TRP A 178 -1.71 -6.55 9.34
N MET A 179 -1.95 -7.35 10.38
CA MET A 179 -2.47 -8.69 10.24
C MET A 179 -3.88 -8.72 9.63
N LEU A 180 -4.76 -7.81 10.04
CA LEU A 180 -6.11 -7.71 9.48
C LEU A 180 -6.08 -7.32 7.99
N SER A 181 -5.22 -6.37 7.62
CA SER A 181 -5.04 -5.95 6.23
C SER A 181 -4.51 -7.09 5.36
N THR A 182 -3.46 -7.78 5.82
CA THR A 182 -2.89 -8.92 5.09
C THR A 182 -3.86 -10.09 4.95
N VAL A 183 -4.68 -10.39 5.97
CA VAL A 183 -5.74 -11.40 5.85
C VAL A 183 -6.74 -11.06 4.76
N TRP A 184 -7.15 -9.79 4.67
CA TRP A 184 -8.03 -9.32 3.58
C TRP A 184 -7.38 -9.49 2.20
N GLU A 185 -6.11 -9.10 2.06
CA GLU A 185 -5.38 -9.23 0.80
C GLU A 185 -5.23 -10.69 0.38
N VAL A 186 -4.87 -11.58 1.32
CA VAL A 186 -4.76 -13.03 1.06
C VAL A 186 -6.10 -13.60 0.62
N LEU A 187 -7.20 -13.22 1.27
CA LEU A 187 -8.54 -13.65 0.88
C LEU A 187 -8.89 -13.19 -0.54
N ALA A 188 -8.63 -11.92 -0.87
CA ALA A 188 -8.86 -11.37 -2.20
C ALA A 188 -8.01 -12.08 -3.27
N LEU A 189 -6.73 -12.35 -2.97
CA LEU A 189 -5.82 -13.08 -3.82
C LEU A 189 -6.30 -14.52 -4.05
N CYS A 190 -6.68 -15.24 -3.00
CA CYS A 190 -7.21 -16.60 -3.11
C CYS A 190 -8.46 -16.66 -3.98
N LEU A 191 -9.39 -15.71 -3.84
CA LEU A 191 -10.59 -15.63 -4.69
C LEU A 191 -10.23 -15.33 -6.15
N SER A 192 -9.25 -14.45 -6.39
CA SER A 192 -8.79 -14.12 -7.74
C SER A 192 -8.15 -15.32 -8.44
N VAL A 193 -7.33 -16.08 -7.72
CA VAL A 193 -6.68 -17.31 -8.22
C VAL A 193 -7.72 -18.40 -8.45
N TRP A 194 -8.69 -18.54 -7.54
CA TRP A 194 -9.76 -19.52 -7.68
C TRP A 194 -10.55 -19.33 -8.98
N ILE A 195 -11.02 -18.10 -9.26
CA ILE A 195 -11.80 -17.85 -10.47
C ILE A 195 -10.94 -17.97 -11.73
N ALA A 196 -9.67 -17.53 -11.68
CA ALA A 196 -8.73 -17.72 -12.80
C ALA A 196 -8.53 -19.22 -13.11
N VAL A 197 -8.29 -20.05 -12.09
CA VAL A 197 -8.13 -21.51 -12.23
C VAL A 197 -9.44 -22.16 -12.71
N LYS A 198 -10.60 -21.74 -12.17
CA LYS A 198 -11.90 -22.25 -12.60
C LYS A 198 -12.13 -21.96 -14.08
N HIS A 199 -11.90 -20.72 -14.51
CA HIS A 199 -12.07 -20.32 -15.91
C HIS A 199 -11.12 -21.09 -16.83
N PHE A 200 -9.86 -21.25 -16.43
CA PHE A 200 -8.87 -22.03 -17.18
C PHE A 200 -9.26 -23.51 -17.28
N ARG A 201 -9.80 -24.11 -16.21
CA ARG A 201 -10.29 -25.50 -16.20
C ARG A 201 -11.53 -25.67 -17.08
N GLU A 202 -12.45 -24.71 -17.08
CA GLU A 202 -13.64 -24.73 -17.94
C GLU A 202 -13.25 -24.60 -19.41
N LEU A 203 -12.38 -23.65 -19.74
CA LEU A 203 -11.76 -23.52 -21.07
C LEU A 203 -11.10 -24.84 -21.49
N ARG A 204 -10.25 -25.44 -20.65
CA ARG A 204 -9.56 -26.71 -20.96
C ARG A 204 -10.52 -27.89 -21.14
N ARG A 205 -11.69 -27.90 -20.49
CA ARG A 205 -12.72 -28.94 -20.65
C ARG A 205 -13.51 -28.79 -21.94
N LEU A 206 -13.67 -27.57 -22.42
CA LEU A 206 -14.28 -27.28 -23.73
C LEU A 206 -13.34 -27.61 -24.89
N ASP A 207 -12.05 -27.87 -24.64
CA ASP A 207 -11.01 -27.86 -25.67
C ASP A 207 -10.16 -29.14 -25.88
N PRO A 208 -10.74 -30.27 -26.32
CA PRO A 208 -9.96 -31.30 -27.01
C PRO A 208 -9.59 -30.91 -28.46
N MET A 209 -10.25 -29.92 -29.09
CA MET A 209 -10.04 -29.59 -30.52
C MET A 209 -9.30 -28.26 -30.81
N THR A 210 -9.26 -27.29 -29.89
CA THR A 210 -8.65 -25.95 -30.13
C THR A 210 -7.34 -25.73 -29.34
N GLY A 211 -6.58 -26.79 -29.07
CA GLY A 211 -5.26 -26.71 -28.43
C GLY A 211 -4.22 -25.84 -29.18
N SER A 212 -4.45 -25.58 -30.48
CA SER A 212 -3.60 -24.68 -31.29
C SER A 212 -3.83 -23.20 -30.97
N ALA A 213 -5.09 -22.76 -30.83
CA ALA A 213 -5.41 -21.32 -30.78
C ALA A 213 -5.07 -20.66 -29.44
N ILE A 214 -5.06 -21.43 -28.33
CA ILE A 214 -4.68 -20.90 -27.00
C ILE A 214 -3.18 -20.61 -26.94
N GLY A 215 -2.35 -21.46 -27.55
CA GLY A 215 -0.91 -21.21 -27.69
C GLY A 215 -0.65 -19.95 -28.52
N ASP A 216 -1.44 -19.75 -29.58
CA ASP A 216 -1.35 -18.58 -30.44
C ASP A 216 -1.82 -17.29 -29.74
N CYS A 217 -2.87 -17.35 -28.92
CA CYS A 217 -3.35 -16.21 -28.14
C CYS A 217 -2.36 -15.80 -27.05
N PHE A 218 -1.78 -16.76 -26.32
CA PHE A 218 -0.73 -16.47 -25.34
C PHE A 218 0.52 -15.90 -26.00
N ARG A 219 0.92 -16.45 -27.16
CA ARG A 219 2.03 -15.92 -27.96
C ARG A 219 1.74 -14.50 -28.44
N MET A 220 0.50 -14.19 -28.84
CA MET A 220 0.09 -12.84 -29.22
C MET A 220 0.09 -11.87 -28.03
N LEU A 221 -0.41 -12.28 -26.86
CA LEU A 221 -0.39 -11.48 -25.63
C LEU A 221 1.03 -11.18 -25.16
N ILE A 222 1.92 -12.18 -25.19
CA ILE A 222 3.34 -11.99 -24.86
C ILE A 222 4.00 -11.06 -25.88
N GLN A 223 3.74 -11.24 -27.19
CA GLN A 223 4.28 -10.33 -28.21
C GLN A 223 3.79 -8.90 -28.04
N SER A 224 2.52 -8.69 -27.69
CA SER A 224 1.96 -7.34 -27.51
C SER A 224 2.48 -6.65 -26.24
N HIS A 225 2.72 -7.39 -25.15
CA HIS A 225 3.38 -6.85 -23.96
C HIS A 225 4.87 -6.55 -24.19
N VAL A 226 5.60 -7.38 -24.95
CA VAL A 226 7.02 -7.16 -25.26
C VAL A 226 7.19 -5.99 -26.24
N LEU A 227 6.30 -5.84 -27.23
CA LEU A 227 6.31 -4.71 -28.16
C LEU A 227 5.98 -3.38 -27.48
N TYR A 228 5.25 -3.39 -26.35
CA TYR A 228 4.98 -2.20 -25.55
C TYR A 228 6.23 -1.67 -24.83
N PHE A 229 7.20 -2.53 -24.52
CA PHE A 229 8.47 -2.14 -23.88
C PHE A 229 9.61 -1.82 -24.87
N ALA A 230 9.43 -2.14 -26.15
CA ALA A 230 10.46 -2.00 -27.19
C ALA A 230 10.31 -0.74 -28.06
N ARG A 231 9.45 0.20 -27.68
CA ARG A 231 9.24 1.48 -28.37
C ARG A 231 9.35 2.63 -27.39
#